data_AF-A0A1H7WQU7-F1
#
_entry.id   AF-A0A1H7WQU7-F1
#
_cell.length_a   1.000
_cell.length_b   1.000
_cell.length_c   1.000
_cell.angle_alpha   90.00
_cell.angle_beta   90.00
_cell.angle_gamma   90.00
#
_symmetry.space_group_name_H-M   'P 1'
#
loop_
_entity.id
_entity.type
_entity.pdbx_description
1 polymer ?
#
loop_
_entity_poly.entity_id
_entity_poly.type
_entity_poly.pdbx_seq_one_letter_code
_entity_poly.pdbx_strand_id
1 'polypeptide(L)'
;MNKLFFEVFPTLKLDNSIKLIFKDVKVEKVSSTSRQDYIRIYISSRLPIEKNVIYQVEREIKQQLFPDRNLMIKIYEKFLLSSQYTVQTFLDIYWESLLLEFKNYDPVEYTLLRKAEFSYPSGNSLIITIEESVIAEKKAADIIRIFEKVLNERCNLGCKVSISYTEKTQQKEADEYLAEISHFSKKAEEPFVTTNNSNDNNDGSKVVTQKQEEAKPEQKTQKKKGLFHPKSPKVKKNDDPNLIYGRSFDEESVKIEELVGEMGEVVVRGKVLSYERREIKNEKSILMFVITDFTDSIKVKIFAKNEQVPEIEEKLKEGAFVKVKGIALLDRFDHEVSIQSVGGIMLIPDFTTKRVDDAEIKRVELHCHTKMSDMDGVSSVEDICLQAFKWGMPGIAITDHVVTQALS
;
A
#
# COMPACT_ATOMS: atom_id res chain seq x y z
N MET A 1 30.90 23.61 -10.85
CA MET A 1 31.99 22.88 -11.53
C MET A 1 31.38 22.27 -12.78
N ASN A 2 32.06 22.18 -13.90
CA ASN A 2 31.50 21.47 -15.06
C ASN A 2 32.53 20.45 -15.52
N LYS A 3 32.68 19.40 -14.70
CA LYS A 3 33.67 18.33 -14.86
C LYS A 3 32.97 17.03 -15.22
N LEU A 4 33.68 16.12 -15.88
CA LEU A 4 33.14 14.78 -16.15
C LEU A 4 32.93 14.02 -14.84
N PHE A 5 31.94 13.14 -14.80
CA PHE A 5 31.56 12.41 -13.59
C PHE A 5 32.74 11.64 -12.98
N PHE A 6 33.50 10.93 -13.80
CA PHE A 6 34.67 10.17 -13.35
C PHE A 6 35.89 11.04 -12.99
N GLU A 7 35.92 12.32 -13.37
CA GLU A 7 36.94 13.25 -12.86
C GLU A 7 36.63 13.70 -11.43
N VAL A 8 35.35 13.77 -11.08
CA VAL A 8 34.90 14.11 -9.72
C VAL A 8 34.97 12.89 -8.80
N PHE A 9 34.71 11.69 -9.33
CA PHE A 9 34.73 10.43 -8.59
C PHE A 9 35.74 9.43 -9.21
N PRO A 10 37.05 9.72 -9.19
CA PRO A 10 38.06 8.93 -9.90
C PRO A 10 38.27 7.52 -9.36
N THR A 11 37.98 7.31 -8.07
CA THR A 11 38.15 6.01 -7.39
C THR A 11 36.90 5.15 -7.41
N LEU A 12 35.76 5.69 -7.87
CA LEU A 12 34.49 4.99 -7.87
C LEU A 12 34.49 3.87 -8.92
N LYS A 13 34.23 2.65 -8.47
CA LYS A 13 34.12 1.48 -9.36
C LYS A 13 32.65 1.24 -9.67
N LEU A 14 32.29 1.30 -10.95
CA LEU A 14 30.96 0.97 -11.45
C LEU A 14 31.06 -0.16 -12.48
N ASP A 15 29.96 -0.88 -12.67
CA ASP A 15 29.83 -1.88 -13.73
C ASP A 15 30.05 -1.26 -15.12
N ASN A 16 30.49 -2.07 -16.08
CA ASN A 16 30.86 -1.58 -17.41
C ASN A 16 29.70 -0.91 -18.15
N SER A 17 28.48 -1.41 -17.98
CA SER A 17 27.26 -0.81 -18.55
C SER A 17 27.04 0.61 -18.01
N ILE A 18 27.13 0.79 -16.69
CA ILE A 18 26.93 2.09 -16.02
C ILE A 18 28.07 3.05 -16.36
N LYS A 19 29.32 2.56 -16.43
CA LYS A 19 30.46 3.35 -16.87
C LYS A 19 30.26 3.96 -18.25
N LEU A 20 29.68 3.20 -19.18
CA LEU A 20 29.39 3.69 -20.52
C LEU A 20 28.36 4.82 -20.49
N ILE A 21 27.28 4.64 -19.71
CA ILE A 21 26.22 5.66 -19.54
C ILE A 21 26.78 6.94 -18.90
N PHE A 22 27.62 6.80 -17.86
CA PHE A 22 28.15 7.92 -17.10
C PHE A 22 29.41 8.56 -17.69
N LYS A 23 29.95 8.03 -18.79
CA LYS A 23 31.18 8.50 -19.41
C LYS A 23 31.13 9.99 -19.78
N ASP A 24 30.01 10.41 -20.35
CA ASP A 24 29.80 11.78 -20.85
C ASP A 24 28.92 12.63 -19.92
N VAL A 25 28.56 12.09 -18.74
CA VAL A 25 27.77 12.80 -17.72
C VAL A 25 28.68 13.81 -17.03
N LYS A 26 28.16 15.03 -16.84
CA LYS A 26 28.88 16.10 -16.15
C LYS A 26 28.31 16.35 -14.78
N VAL A 27 29.16 16.67 -13.82
CA VAL A 27 28.78 17.09 -12.47
C VAL A 27 28.80 18.61 -12.41
N GLU A 28 27.63 19.21 -12.26
CA GLU A 28 27.42 20.67 -12.20
C GLU A 28 27.74 21.23 -10.80
N LYS A 29 27.31 20.50 -9.77
CA LYS A 29 27.45 20.93 -8.37
C LYS A 29 27.46 19.73 -7.44
N VAL A 30 28.33 19.77 -6.43
CA VAL A 30 28.24 18.89 -5.26
C VAL A 30 28.05 19.79 -4.04
N SER A 31 27.09 19.47 -3.21
CA SER A 31 26.82 20.21 -1.98
C SER A 31 26.48 19.27 -0.85
N SER A 32 26.82 19.66 0.38
CA SER A 32 26.48 18.94 1.59
C SER A 32 25.60 19.82 2.48
N THR A 33 24.74 19.20 3.30
CA THR A 33 24.13 19.89 4.45
C THR A 33 25.19 20.27 5.47
N SER A 34 24.87 21.25 6.34
CA SER A 34 25.76 21.70 7.42
C SER A 34 26.10 20.58 8.41
N ARG A 35 25.18 19.62 8.59
CA ARG A 35 25.37 18.43 9.44
C ARG A 35 26.17 17.31 8.75
N GLN A 36 26.48 17.45 7.45
CA GLN A 36 27.17 16.46 6.63
C GLN A 36 26.49 15.07 6.57
N ASP A 37 25.19 15.03 6.87
CA ASP A 37 24.32 13.87 6.80
C ASP A 37 23.67 13.70 5.40
N TYR A 38 23.89 14.63 4.48
CA TYR A 38 23.27 14.60 3.16
C TYR A 38 24.16 15.26 2.10
N ILE A 39 24.49 14.52 1.04
CA ILE A 39 25.23 15.01 -0.13
C ILE A 39 24.30 15.04 -1.35
N ARG A 40 24.21 16.21 -1.98
CA ARG A 40 23.50 16.46 -3.24
C ARG A 40 24.50 16.56 -4.38
N ILE A 41 24.35 15.73 -5.40
CA ILE A 41 25.17 15.71 -6.60
C ILE A 41 24.27 16.10 -7.77
N TYR A 42 24.46 17.29 -8.32
CA TYR A 42 23.73 17.75 -9.49
C TYR A 42 24.49 17.35 -10.74
N ILE A 43 23.84 16.59 -11.62
CA ILE A 43 24.45 16.12 -12.88
C ILE A 43 23.68 16.64 -14.09
N SER A 44 24.39 16.76 -15.20
CA SER A 44 23.81 17.01 -16.52
C SER A 44 24.21 15.92 -17.51
N SER A 45 23.24 15.47 -18.32
CA SER A 45 23.43 14.43 -19.34
C SER A 45 22.73 14.83 -20.63
N ARG A 46 23.28 14.42 -21.79
CA ARG A 46 22.63 14.62 -23.10
C ARG A 46 21.60 13.55 -23.43
N LEU A 47 21.61 12.44 -22.69
CA LEU A 47 20.70 11.31 -22.85
C LEU A 47 19.94 11.07 -21.54
N PRO A 48 18.68 10.61 -21.61
CA PRO A 48 17.97 10.14 -20.43
C PRO A 48 18.73 9.01 -19.74
N ILE A 49 18.79 9.05 -18.41
CA ILE A 49 19.42 8.01 -17.59
C ILE A 49 18.33 7.37 -16.74
N GLU A 50 18.14 6.07 -16.91
CA GLU A 50 17.13 5.33 -16.16
C GLU A 50 17.31 5.47 -14.64
N LYS A 51 16.19 5.56 -13.91
CA LYS A 51 16.23 5.90 -12.48
C LYS A 51 16.82 4.79 -11.61
N ASN A 52 16.64 3.53 -11.99
CA ASN A 52 17.32 2.37 -11.40
C ASN A 52 18.87 2.54 -11.39
N VAL A 53 19.45 3.02 -12.50
CA VAL A 53 20.89 3.27 -12.66
C VAL A 53 21.32 4.40 -11.73
N ILE A 54 20.54 5.49 -11.66
CA ILE A 54 20.79 6.60 -10.72
C ILE A 54 20.86 6.08 -9.28
N TYR A 55 19.87 5.29 -8.85
CA TYR A 55 19.84 4.71 -7.50
C TYR A 55 20.97 3.71 -7.25
N GLN A 56 21.39 2.97 -8.27
CA GLN A 56 22.57 2.11 -8.16
C GLN A 56 23.83 2.96 -7.94
N VAL A 57 24.05 4.02 -8.72
CA VAL A 57 25.20 4.90 -8.56
C VAL A 57 25.19 5.61 -7.20
N GLU A 58 24.04 6.05 -6.70
CA GLU A 58 23.91 6.59 -5.33
C GLU A 58 24.37 5.59 -4.26
N ARG A 59 23.96 4.32 -4.39
CA ARG A 59 24.38 3.23 -3.48
C ARG A 59 25.87 2.97 -3.58
N GLU A 60 26.44 2.90 -4.79
CA GLU A 60 27.87 2.66 -4.99
C GLU A 60 28.74 3.80 -4.42
N ILE A 61 28.34 5.07 -4.63
CA ILE A 61 29.02 6.22 -4.02
C ILE A 61 28.97 6.12 -2.50
N LYS A 62 27.79 5.80 -1.95
CA LYS A 62 27.60 5.65 -0.51
C LYS A 62 28.49 4.54 0.07
N GLN A 63 28.52 3.38 -0.55
CA GLN A 63 29.23 2.20 -0.05
C GLN A 63 30.74 2.32 -0.20
N GLN A 64 31.23 2.80 -1.35
CA GLN A 64 32.67 2.82 -1.63
C GLN A 64 33.39 4.04 -1.06
N LEU A 65 32.73 5.21 -1.04
CA LEU A 65 33.38 6.45 -0.61
C LEU A 65 33.02 6.83 0.82
N PHE A 66 31.89 6.34 1.34
CA PHE A 66 31.37 6.71 2.66
C PHE A 66 30.80 5.53 3.46
N PRO A 67 31.48 4.37 3.56
CA PRO A 67 30.91 3.17 4.18
C PRO A 67 30.41 3.42 5.61
N ASP A 68 31.24 4.05 6.45
CA ASP A 68 30.99 4.15 7.90
C ASP A 68 30.25 5.43 8.32
N ARG A 69 29.80 6.25 7.35
CA ARG A 69 29.12 7.52 7.67
C ARG A 69 27.61 7.39 7.58
N ASN A 70 26.87 7.84 8.57
CA ASN A 70 25.41 7.96 8.44
C ASN A 70 25.05 9.19 7.60
N LEU A 71 25.15 9.06 6.27
CA LEU A 71 24.83 10.11 5.30
C LEU A 71 24.03 9.57 4.13
N MET A 72 23.18 10.40 3.54
CA MET A 72 22.45 10.07 2.32
C MET A 72 23.09 10.72 1.09
N ILE A 73 23.28 9.94 0.03
CA ILE A 73 23.68 10.46 -1.28
C ILE A 73 22.43 10.60 -2.14
N LYS A 74 22.21 11.77 -2.72
CA LYS A 74 21.21 11.96 -3.78
C LYS A 74 21.75 12.66 -5.01
N ILE A 75 21.42 12.09 -6.15
CA ILE A 75 21.74 12.61 -7.47
C ILE A 75 20.50 13.33 -8.01
N TYR A 76 20.71 14.56 -8.48
CA TYR A 76 19.70 15.37 -9.16
C TYR A 76 20.13 15.49 -10.62
N GLU A 77 19.43 14.78 -11.50
CA GLU A 77 19.70 14.80 -12.93
C GLU A 77 19.01 15.97 -13.65
N LYS A 78 19.69 16.49 -14.66
CA LYS A 78 19.16 17.41 -15.67
C LYS A 78 19.51 16.86 -17.05
N PHE A 79 18.53 16.77 -17.94
CA PHE A 79 18.72 16.27 -19.29
C PHE A 79 18.74 17.42 -20.30
N LEU A 80 19.85 17.51 -21.04
CA LEU A 80 20.07 18.44 -22.14
C LEU A 80 19.68 17.75 -23.46
N LEU A 81 18.39 17.44 -23.57
CA LEU A 81 17.84 16.67 -24.68
C LEU A 81 17.92 17.46 -25.99
N SER A 82 18.19 16.78 -27.09
CA SER A 82 18.12 17.37 -28.44
C SER A 82 16.67 17.73 -28.80
N SER A 83 16.48 18.61 -29.79
CA SER A 83 15.16 19.00 -30.31
C SER A 83 14.31 17.85 -30.88
N GLN A 84 14.89 16.68 -31.09
CA GLN A 84 14.19 15.47 -31.50
C GLN A 84 13.31 14.87 -30.39
N TYR A 85 13.60 15.18 -29.11
CA TYR A 85 12.78 14.69 -28.00
C TYR A 85 11.54 15.56 -27.85
N THR A 86 10.39 14.94 -28.10
CA THR A 86 9.06 15.44 -27.71
C THR A 86 8.66 14.86 -26.36
N VAL A 87 7.60 15.41 -25.74
CA VAL A 87 7.04 14.86 -24.49
C VAL A 87 6.68 13.38 -24.65
N GLN A 88 6.07 13.03 -25.78
CA GLN A 88 5.69 11.65 -26.10
C GLN A 88 6.91 10.73 -26.19
N THR A 89 7.87 11.03 -27.07
CA THR A 89 9.05 10.17 -27.27
C THR A 89 9.90 10.06 -26.01
N PHE A 90 9.95 11.11 -25.19
CA PHE A 90 10.60 11.04 -23.88
C PHE A 90 9.86 10.11 -22.93
N LEU A 91 8.53 10.25 -22.79
CA LEU A 91 7.75 9.39 -21.91
C LEU A 91 7.78 7.93 -22.37
N ASP A 92 7.70 7.64 -23.67
CA ASP A 92 7.75 6.26 -24.19
C ASP A 92 9.01 5.51 -23.74
N ILE A 93 10.15 6.23 -23.60
CA ILE A 93 11.44 5.65 -23.18
C ILE A 93 11.62 5.74 -21.66
N TYR A 94 11.14 6.83 -21.03
CA TYR A 94 11.42 7.15 -19.63
C TYR A 94 10.29 6.78 -18.67
N TRP A 95 9.17 6.24 -19.17
CA TRP A 95 7.97 5.98 -18.38
C TRP A 95 8.24 5.11 -17.16
N GLU A 96 8.92 3.97 -17.34
CA GLU A 96 9.27 3.06 -16.25
C GLU A 96 10.13 3.74 -15.17
N SER A 97 11.02 4.66 -15.57
CA SER A 97 11.84 5.43 -14.65
C SER A 97 11.02 6.45 -13.86
N LEU A 98 10.08 7.12 -14.52
CA LEU A 98 9.17 8.06 -13.88
C LEU A 98 8.22 7.33 -12.92
N LEU A 99 7.69 6.18 -13.34
CA LEU A 99 6.82 5.34 -12.55
C LEU A 99 7.55 4.80 -11.30
N LEU A 100 8.83 4.44 -11.42
CA LEU A 100 9.67 4.07 -10.27
C LEU A 100 9.85 5.22 -9.27
N GLU A 101 9.95 6.48 -9.74
CA GLU A 101 9.97 7.64 -8.85
C GLU A 101 8.66 7.79 -8.09
N PHE A 102 7.52 7.68 -8.79
CA PHE A 102 6.20 7.69 -8.15
C PHE A 102 6.08 6.59 -7.10
N LYS A 103 6.54 5.37 -7.40
CA LYS A 103 6.55 4.27 -6.42
C LYS A 103 7.30 4.61 -5.13
N ASN A 104 8.39 5.36 -5.25
CA ASN A 104 9.22 5.75 -4.10
C ASN A 104 8.71 7.01 -3.38
N TYR A 105 7.94 7.87 -4.06
CA TYR A 105 7.35 9.05 -3.44
C TYR A 105 6.02 8.73 -2.75
N ASP A 106 5.12 8.07 -3.48
CA ASP A 106 3.79 7.68 -3.00
C ASP A 106 3.28 6.46 -3.81
N PRO A 107 3.21 5.27 -3.19
CA PRO A 107 2.68 4.06 -3.84
C PRO A 107 1.24 4.19 -4.36
N VAL A 108 0.44 5.11 -3.82
CA VAL A 108 -0.91 5.40 -4.31
C VAL A 108 -0.86 6.07 -5.67
N GLU A 109 0.01 7.06 -5.85
CA GLU A 109 0.21 7.73 -7.15
C GLU A 109 0.74 6.74 -8.19
N TYR A 110 1.66 5.86 -7.80
CA TYR A 110 2.14 4.75 -8.65
C TYR A 110 0.98 3.86 -9.12
N THR A 111 0.08 3.47 -8.22
CA THR A 111 -1.04 2.58 -8.54
C THR A 111 -2.02 3.23 -9.51
N LEU A 112 -2.34 4.51 -9.29
CA LEU A 112 -3.19 5.30 -10.20
C LEU A 112 -2.57 5.42 -11.59
N LEU A 113 -1.26 5.66 -11.66
CA LEU A 113 -0.53 5.88 -12.89
C LEU A 113 -0.25 4.59 -13.69
N ARG A 114 -0.21 3.43 -13.03
CA ARG A 114 0.08 2.15 -13.70
C ARG A 114 -0.91 1.80 -14.81
N LYS A 115 -2.16 2.25 -14.68
CA LYS A 115 -3.22 2.07 -15.68
C LYS A 115 -3.52 3.36 -16.47
N ALA A 116 -2.72 4.40 -16.31
CA ALA A 116 -2.99 5.68 -16.96
C ALA A 116 -2.79 5.60 -18.46
N GLU A 117 -3.66 6.29 -19.20
CA GLU A 117 -3.49 6.52 -20.63
C GLU A 117 -2.96 7.93 -20.85
N PHE A 118 -2.07 8.09 -21.83
CA PHE A 118 -1.47 9.38 -22.17
C PHE A 118 -1.97 9.87 -23.52
N SER A 119 -2.42 11.11 -23.55
CA SER A 119 -2.81 11.81 -24.78
C SER A 119 -2.03 13.11 -24.94
N TYR A 120 -1.66 13.39 -26.18
CA TYR A 120 -0.79 14.51 -26.57
C TYR A 120 -1.55 15.43 -27.55
N PRO A 121 -2.59 16.15 -27.08
CA PRO A 121 -3.45 16.96 -27.95
C PRO A 121 -2.70 18.09 -28.67
N SER A 122 -1.57 18.53 -28.13
CA SER A 122 -0.61 19.43 -28.77
C SER A 122 0.80 19.08 -28.32
N GLY A 123 1.82 19.46 -29.09
CA GLY A 123 3.22 19.09 -28.80
C GLY A 123 3.75 19.51 -27.42
N ASN A 124 3.08 20.47 -26.77
CA ASN A 124 3.44 20.99 -25.45
C ASN A 124 2.34 20.77 -24.38
N SER A 125 1.38 19.87 -24.62
CA SER A 125 0.35 19.53 -23.63
C SER A 125 0.25 18.03 -23.44
N LEU A 126 0.22 17.60 -22.19
CA LEU A 126 0.00 16.22 -21.77
C LEU A 126 -1.33 16.12 -21.03
N ILE A 127 -2.19 15.22 -21.48
CA ILE A 127 -3.38 14.78 -20.74
C ILE A 127 -3.10 13.37 -20.22
N ILE A 128 -3.18 13.22 -18.90
CA ILE A 128 -3.06 11.94 -18.21
C ILE A 128 -4.47 11.51 -17.83
N THR A 129 -4.93 10.40 -18.39
CA THR A 129 -6.24 9.85 -18.13
C THR A 129 -6.15 8.75 -17.08
N ILE A 130 -6.83 8.93 -15.95
CA ILE A 130 -6.85 7.97 -14.83
C ILE A 130 -8.28 7.59 -14.44
N GLU A 131 -8.45 6.43 -13.83
CA GLU A 131 -9.76 5.98 -13.32
C GLU A 131 -10.30 6.96 -12.26
N GLU A 132 -11.57 7.34 -12.39
CA GLU A 132 -12.21 8.26 -11.45
C GLU A 132 -12.30 7.64 -10.04
N SER A 133 -11.75 8.35 -9.06
CA SER A 133 -11.90 8.03 -7.64
C SER A 133 -11.63 9.26 -6.78
N VAL A 134 -12.15 9.26 -5.55
CA VAL A 134 -11.88 10.31 -4.54
C VAL A 134 -10.38 10.45 -4.27
N ILE A 135 -9.63 9.35 -4.35
CA ILE A 135 -8.18 9.33 -4.17
C ILE A 135 -7.50 9.99 -5.37
N ALA A 136 -7.92 9.67 -6.60
CA ALA A 136 -7.41 10.27 -7.82
C ALA A 136 -7.58 11.79 -7.82
N GLU A 137 -8.76 12.30 -7.41
CA GLU A 137 -9.02 13.74 -7.31
C GLU A 137 -8.08 14.42 -6.30
N LYS A 138 -7.87 13.80 -5.14
CA LYS A 138 -6.96 14.33 -4.10
C LYS A 138 -5.50 14.34 -4.54
N LYS A 139 -5.07 13.33 -5.29
CA LYS A 139 -3.67 13.15 -5.74
C LYS A 139 -3.36 13.83 -7.07
N ALA A 140 -4.37 14.26 -7.82
CA ALA A 140 -4.21 14.86 -9.14
C ALA A 140 -3.22 16.04 -9.15
N ALA A 141 -3.33 16.94 -8.16
CA ALA A 141 -2.46 18.11 -8.07
C ALA A 141 -0.97 17.72 -7.84
N ASP A 142 -0.72 16.69 -7.04
CA ASP A 142 0.63 16.21 -6.76
C ASP A 142 1.23 15.49 -7.97
N ILE A 143 0.45 14.65 -8.65
CA ILE A 143 0.84 14.00 -9.91
C ILE A 143 1.21 15.04 -10.97
N ILE A 144 0.34 16.04 -11.21
CA ILE A 144 0.60 17.13 -12.16
C ILE A 144 1.92 17.83 -11.81
N ARG A 145 2.11 18.19 -10.54
CA ARG A 145 3.31 18.87 -10.07
C ARG A 145 4.58 18.04 -10.30
N ILE A 146 4.54 16.73 -10.07
CA ILE A 146 5.70 15.85 -10.28
C ILE A 146 6.01 15.73 -11.76
N PHE A 147 5.01 15.50 -12.62
CA PHE A 147 5.22 15.48 -14.07
C PHE A 147 5.77 16.81 -14.59
N GLU A 148 5.24 17.95 -14.16
CA GLU A 148 5.75 19.26 -14.57
C GLU A 148 7.19 19.47 -14.12
N LYS A 149 7.57 19.06 -12.92
CA LYS A 149 8.98 19.10 -12.49
C LYS A 149 9.87 18.27 -13.39
N VAL A 150 9.46 17.06 -13.74
CA VAL A 150 10.28 16.17 -14.59
C VAL A 150 10.36 16.71 -16.02
N LEU A 151 9.23 17.06 -16.63
CA LEU A 151 9.19 17.50 -18.02
C LEU A 151 9.79 18.91 -18.20
N ASN A 152 9.57 19.82 -17.26
CA ASN A 152 9.98 21.21 -17.40
C ASN A 152 11.31 21.52 -16.71
N GLU A 153 11.52 21.07 -15.47
CA GLU A 153 12.76 21.39 -14.75
C GLU A 153 13.90 20.45 -15.14
N ARG A 154 13.64 19.13 -15.22
CA ARG A 154 14.66 18.13 -15.57
C ARG A 154 14.91 18.06 -17.07
N CYS A 155 13.86 18.09 -17.90
CA CYS A 155 13.99 17.87 -19.35
C CYS A 155 13.87 19.14 -20.20
N ASN A 156 13.40 20.25 -19.62
CA ASN A 156 13.21 21.53 -20.31
C ASN A 156 12.34 21.45 -21.58
N LEU A 157 11.27 20.64 -21.55
CA LEU A 157 10.36 20.43 -22.68
C LEU A 157 9.21 21.44 -22.75
N GLY A 158 8.92 22.17 -21.66
CA GLY A 158 7.89 23.21 -21.65
C GLY A 158 6.47 22.68 -21.87
N CYS A 159 6.14 21.58 -21.20
CA CYS A 159 4.86 20.89 -21.26
C CYS A 159 3.91 21.36 -20.16
N LYS A 160 2.65 21.61 -20.52
CA LYS A 160 1.54 21.75 -19.57
C LYS A 160 0.91 20.38 -19.31
N VAL A 161 0.69 20.03 -18.05
CA VAL A 161 0.13 18.73 -17.66
C VAL A 161 -1.28 18.93 -17.11
N SER A 162 -2.18 18.04 -17.48
CA SER A 162 -3.56 18.03 -16.99
C SER A 162 -4.05 16.60 -16.82
N ILE A 163 -5.03 16.40 -15.94
CA ILE A 163 -5.62 15.10 -15.69
C ILE A 163 -7.05 15.08 -16.19
N SER A 164 -7.43 13.99 -16.85
CA SER A 164 -8.81 13.65 -17.16
C SER A 164 -9.20 12.37 -16.42
N TYR A 165 -10.49 12.22 -16.15
CA TYR A 165 -11.01 11.02 -15.50
C TYR A 165 -11.82 10.20 -16.48
N THR A 166 -11.62 8.88 -16.47
CA THR A 166 -12.53 7.94 -17.11
C THR A 166 -13.48 7.39 -16.06
N GLU A 167 -14.79 7.51 -16.32
CA GLU A 167 -15.81 6.85 -15.49
C GLU A 167 -15.55 5.33 -15.48
N LYS A 168 -15.75 4.70 -14.32
CA LYS A 168 -15.72 3.24 -14.21
C LYS A 168 -16.72 2.64 -15.18
N THR A 169 -16.23 2.18 -16.33
CA THR A 169 -17.04 1.46 -17.29
C THR A 169 -17.22 0.05 -16.74
N GLN A 170 -18.18 -0.14 -15.82
CA GLN A 170 -18.70 -1.47 -15.46
C GLN A 170 -19.07 -2.28 -16.71
N GLN A 171 -19.28 -1.60 -17.84
CA GLN A 171 -19.49 -2.19 -19.17
C GLN A 171 -18.26 -2.89 -19.76
N LYS A 172 -17.00 -2.49 -19.50
CA LYS A 172 -15.84 -3.20 -20.12
C LYS A 172 -15.59 -4.56 -19.49
N GLU A 173 -15.71 -4.68 -18.18
CA GLU A 173 -15.65 -5.97 -17.48
C GLU A 173 -16.89 -6.84 -17.79
N ALA A 174 -18.08 -6.24 -17.90
CA ALA A 174 -19.28 -6.97 -18.30
C ALA A 174 -19.24 -7.44 -19.76
N ASP A 175 -18.68 -6.64 -20.68
CA ASP A 175 -18.54 -6.99 -22.10
C ASP A 175 -17.44 -8.03 -22.31
N GLU A 176 -16.33 -7.97 -21.56
CA GLU A 176 -15.30 -9.05 -21.55
C GLU A 176 -15.87 -10.35 -20.95
N TYR A 177 -16.65 -10.26 -19.88
CA TYR A 177 -17.30 -11.42 -19.26
C TYR A 177 -18.41 -12.01 -20.16
N LEU A 178 -19.21 -11.18 -20.83
CA LEU A 178 -20.20 -11.60 -21.82
C LEU A 178 -19.55 -12.18 -23.08
N ALA A 179 -18.41 -11.63 -23.51
CA ALA A 179 -17.62 -12.18 -24.61
C ALA A 179 -17.06 -13.56 -24.24
N GLU A 180 -16.53 -13.74 -23.02
CA GLU A 180 -16.07 -15.04 -22.51
C GLU A 180 -17.21 -16.07 -22.38
N ILE A 181 -18.38 -15.67 -21.87
CA ILE A 181 -19.56 -16.53 -21.79
C ILE A 181 -20.04 -16.92 -23.20
N SER A 182 -20.03 -16.00 -24.16
CA SER A 182 -20.44 -16.28 -25.54
C SER A 182 -19.47 -17.23 -26.26
N HIS A 183 -18.18 -17.17 -25.90
CA HIS A 183 -17.14 -18.08 -26.40
C HIS A 183 -17.25 -19.48 -25.77
N PHE A 184 -17.76 -19.58 -24.54
CA PHE A 184 -18.03 -20.84 -23.86
C PHE A 184 -19.30 -21.53 -24.38
N SER A 185 -20.38 -20.76 -24.62
CA SER A 185 -21.66 -21.30 -25.11
C SER A 185 -21.61 -21.79 -26.56
N LYS A 186 -20.76 -21.19 -27.42
CA LYS A 186 -20.55 -21.68 -28.81
C LYS A 186 -19.80 -23.02 -28.89
N LYS A 187 -19.24 -23.51 -27.79
CA LYS A 187 -18.52 -24.80 -27.73
C LYS A 187 -19.38 -25.95 -27.20
N ALA A 188 -20.63 -25.66 -26.79
CA ALA A 188 -21.55 -26.63 -26.21
C ALA A 188 -22.74 -27.00 -27.12
N GLU A 189 -22.84 -26.44 -28.33
CA GLU A 189 -23.90 -26.81 -29.28
C GLU A 189 -23.32 -27.46 -30.54
N GLU A 190 -23.14 -28.79 -30.46
CA GLU A 190 -23.36 -29.69 -31.60
C GLU A 190 -24.21 -30.90 -31.15
N PRO A 191 -25.01 -31.49 -32.05
CA PRO A 191 -26.44 -31.62 -31.85
C PRO A 191 -26.89 -33.00 -31.35
N PHE A 192 -27.90 -33.03 -30.47
CA PHE A 192 -28.75 -34.20 -30.27
C PHE A 192 -30.13 -33.95 -30.87
N VAL A 193 -30.42 -34.70 -31.93
CA VAL A 193 -31.70 -34.75 -32.64
C VAL A 193 -32.67 -35.62 -31.84
N THR A 194 -33.94 -35.21 -31.73
CA THR A 194 -35.18 -35.99 -32.00
C THR A 194 -36.39 -35.18 -31.47
N THR A 195 -37.06 -34.37 -32.29
CA THR A 195 -38.32 -34.58 -33.06
C THR A 195 -39.65 -34.34 -32.30
N ASN A 196 -40.45 -33.44 -32.91
CA ASN A 196 -41.92 -33.28 -32.92
C ASN A 196 -42.62 -32.74 -31.64
N ASN A 197 -43.55 -31.77 -31.65
CA ASN A 197 -44.43 -31.31 -32.73
C ASN A 197 -45.07 -29.92 -32.39
N SER A 198 -45.05 -29.01 -33.37
CA SER A 198 -46.15 -28.14 -33.88
C SER A 198 -46.97 -27.15 -33.02
N ASN A 199 -47.09 -25.95 -33.62
CA ASN A 199 -48.21 -24.98 -33.66
C ASN A 199 -48.35 -23.98 -32.49
N ASP A 200 -48.69 -22.69 -32.64
CA ASP A 200 -48.94 -21.81 -33.80
C ASP A 200 -49.00 -20.35 -33.28
N ASN A 201 -48.60 -19.40 -34.13
CA ASN A 201 -49.14 -18.04 -34.37
C ASN A 201 -49.49 -17.00 -33.28
N ASN A 202 -49.01 -15.78 -33.59
CA ASN A 202 -49.67 -14.47 -33.63
C ASN A 202 -49.73 -13.53 -32.40
N ASP A 203 -49.00 -12.42 -32.58
CA ASP A 203 -49.48 -11.04 -32.76
C ASP A 203 -50.09 -10.25 -31.58
N GLY A 204 -49.64 -9.00 -31.46
CA GLY A 204 -50.56 -7.88 -31.20
C GLY A 204 -50.86 -7.47 -29.77
N SER A 205 -49.99 -6.65 -29.20
CA SER A 205 -50.33 -5.33 -28.61
C SER A 205 -51.03 -5.18 -27.22
N LYS A 206 -50.59 -4.12 -26.52
CA LYS A 206 -51.23 -3.30 -25.45
C LYS A 206 -51.27 -3.79 -23.99
N VAL A 207 -50.50 -3.11 -23.14
CA VAL A 207 -50.83 -2.78 -21.72
C VAL A 207 -50.16 -1.43 -21.40
N VAL A 208 -50.83 -0.28 -21.40
CA VAL A 208 -51.58 0.38 -20.31
C VAL A 208 -50.77 0.53 -19.00
N THR A 209 -50.11 1.69 -18.85
CA THR A 209 -49.52 2.14 -17.59
C THR A 209 -50.43 3.20 -16.97
N GLN A 210 -50.95 2.95 -15.77
CA GLN A 210 -51.63 3.95 -14.94
C GLN A 210 -50.66 4.54 -13.92
N LYS A 211 -50.68 5.88 -13.87
CA LYS A 211 -50.06 6.78 -12.89
C LYS A 211 -50.72 6.66 -11.51
N GLN A 212 -49.94 6.95 -10.47
CA GLN A 212 -50.39 7.81 -9.35
C GLN A 212 -49.22 8.69 -8.87
N GLU A 213 -49.39 10.00 -9.05
CA GLU A 213 -48.64 11.10 -8.45
C GLU A 213 -49.35 11.51 -7.15
N GLU A 214 -48.62 11.94 -6.11
CA GLU A 214 -49.12 13.01 -5.23
C GLU A 214 -47.99 13.79 -4.56
N ALA A 215 -48.24 15.09 -4.41
CA ALA A 215 -47.28 16.17 -4.27
C ALA A 215 -47.16 16.72 -2.83
N LYS A 216 -46.05 17.43 -2.59
CA LYS A 216 -45.77 18.25 -1.40
C LYS A 216 -46.70 19.47 -1.27
N PRO A 217 -46.86 20.00 -0.05
CA PRO A 217 -46.95 21.44 0.15
C PRO A 217 -45.89 21.99 1.13
N GLU A 218 -45.31 23.12 0.75
CA GLU A 218 -44.53 24.02 1.61
C GLU A 218 -45.44 24.87 2.51
N GLN A 219 -45.02 25.15 3.75
CA GLN A 219 -45.40 26.39 4.45
C GLN A 219 -44.31 26.84 5.45
N LYS A 220 -43.98 28.14 5.36
CA LYS A 220 -43.04 28.90 6.21
C LYS A 220 -43.69 29.24 7.57
N THR A 221 -42.90 29.28 8.66
CA THR A 221 -43.05 30.33 9.69
C THR A 221 -41.86 30.47 10.67
N GLN A 222 -41.35 31.71 10.73
CA GLN A 222 -40.87 32.49 11.89
C GLN A 222 -39.64 32.09 12.74
N LYS A 223 -38.59 32.91 12.58
CA LYS A 223 -37.44 33.09 13.47
C LYS A 223 -37.85 33.78 14.79
N LYS A 224 -37.48 33.19 15.93
CA LYS A 224 -37.24 33.91 17.20
C LYS A 224 -35.81 33.64 17.68
N LYS A 225 -35.09 34.72 17.99
CA LYS A 225 -33.74 34.75 18.54
C LYS A 225 -33.77 34.34 20.02
N GLY A 226 -32.95 33.36 20.40
CA GLY A 226 -32.62 33.02 21.78
C GLY A 226 -31.14 32.60 21.85
N LEU A 227 -30.37 33.28 22.70
CA LEU A 227 -28.96 33.01 22.98
C LEU A 227 -28.77 31.57 23.51
N PHE A 228 -27.95 30.77 22.83
CA PHE A 228 -27.55 29.43 23.29
C PHE A 228 -26.06 29.45 23.66
N HIS A 229 -25.77 29.30 24.95
CA HIS A 229 -24.41 28.99 25.43
C HIS A 229 -24.03 27.57 24.97
N PRO A 230 -22.86 27.34 24.37
CA PRO A 230 -22.44 25.99 24.02
C PRO A 230 -22.05 25.23 25.30
N LYS A 231 -22.92 24.33 25.75
CA LYS A 231 -22.54 23.25 26.67
C LYS A 231 -21.65 22.27 25.90
N SER A 232 -20.46 22.05 26.42
CA SER A 232 -19.53 21.00 26.00
C SER A 232 -20.26 19.64 25.94
N PRO A 233 -20.09 18.85 24.87
CA PRO A 233 -20.75 17.56 24.76
C PRO A 233 -20.13 16.59 25.77
N LYS A 234 -20.93 16.18 26.76
CA LYS A 234 -20.63 15.07 27.66
C LYS A 234 -20.41 13.82 26.82
N VAL A 235 -19.23 13.21 26.96
CA VAL A 235 -18.89 11.90 26.38
C VAL A 235 -19.89 10.88 26.93
N LYS A 236 -20.78 10.36 26.07
CA LYS A 236 -21.54 9.15 26.37
C LYS A 236 -20.50 8.02 26.48
N LYS A 237 -20.38 7.40 27.65
CA LYS A 237 -19.72 6.09 27.77
C LYS A 237 -20.58 5.10 26.97
N ASN A 238 -20.02 4.55 25.91
CA ASN A 238 -20.60 3.40 25.24
C ASN A 238 -20.19 2.17 26.06
N ASP A 239 -21.17 1.47 26.65
CA ASP A 239 -20.99 0.23 27.41
C ASP A 239 -20.85 -0.98 26.47
N ASP A 240 -19.89 -0.95 25.56
CA ASP A 240 -19.58 -2.10 24.72
C ASP A 240 -18.53 -2.98 25.43
N PRO A 241 -18.85 -4.23 25.81
CA PRO A 241 -17.92 -5.09 26.55
C PRO A 241 -16.60 -5.36 25.80
N ASN A 242 -16.65 -5.28 24.46
CA ASN A 242 -15.50 -5.50 23.60
C ASN A 242 -14.62 -4.25 23.44
N LEU A 243 -15.05 -3.09 23.92
CA LEU A 243 -14.23 -1.87 23.86
C LEU A 243 -13.09 -1.96 24.88
N ILE A 244 -11.86 -1.73 24.39
CA ILE A 244 -10.65 -1.67 25.20
C ILE A 244 -10.26 -0.21 25.44
N TYR A 245 -10.34 0.62 24.39
CA TYR A 245 -9.90 2.01 24.46
C TYR A 245 -10.67 2.88 23.46
N GLY A 246 -10.86 4.16 23.78
CA GLY A 246 -11.45 5.14 22.86
C GLY A 246 -12.95 5.02 22.68
N ARG A 247 -13.43 5.05 21.43
CA ARG A 247 -14.85 4.93 21.05
C ARG A 247 -15.09 3.65 20.25
N SER A 248 -16.30 3.11 20.31
CA SER A 248 -16.70 2.02 19.41
C SER A 248 -16.83 2.53 17.97
N PHE A 249 -16.50 1.67 17.01
CA PHE A 249 -16.54 1.96 15.58
C PHE A 249 -16.84 0.66 14.83
N ASP A 250 -17.53 0.74 13.69
CA ASP A 250 -17.87 -0.44 12.87
C ASP A 250 -17.58 -0.17 11.40
N GLU A 251 -16.30 -0.01 11.11
CA GLU A 251 -15.77 0.27 9.77
C GLU A 251 -14.97 -0.94 9.28
N GLU A 252 -14.92 -1.18 7.97
CA GLU A 252 -14.15 -2.29 7.41
C GLU A 252 -12.66 -2.14 7.69
N SER A 253 -11.99 -3.26 7.98
CA SER A 253 -10.55 -3.27 8.22
C SER A 253 -9.77 -3.35 6.92
N VAL A 254 -8.81 -2.47 6.75
CA VAL A 254 -7.77 -2.51 5.72
C VAL A 254 -6.68 -3.49 6.16
N LYS A 255 -6.03 -4.16 5.21
CA LYS A 255 -4.88 -5.02 5.49
C LYS A 255 -3.65 -4.19 5.85
N ILE A 256 -2.78 -4.73 6.70
CA ILE A 256 -1.58 -4.02 7.14
C ILE A 256 -0.59 -3.85 5.98
N GLU A 257 -0.52 -4.81 5.04
CA GLU A 257 0.33 -4.70 3.83
C GLU A 257 0.01 -3.47 2.95
N GLU A 258 -1.23 -2.97 3.00
CA GLU A 258 -1.68 -1.82 2.23
C GLU A 258 -1.32 -0.49 2.91
N LEU A 259 -0.87 -0.53 4.17
CA LEU A 259 -0.48 0.65 4.95
C LEU A 259 0.94 1.10 4.60
N VAL A 260 1.10 1.72 3.42
CA VAL A 260 2.39 2.26 2.99
C VAL A 260 2.45 3.77 3.15
N GLY A 261 3.34 4.24 4.03
CA GLY A 261 3.56 5.66 4.30
C GLY A 261 2.57 6.26 5.30
N GLU A 262 2.47 7.59 5.31
CA GLU A 262 1.51 8.30 6.16
C GLU A 262 0.11 8.22 5.54
N MET A 263 -0.77 7.46 6.16
CA MET A 263 -2.19 7.40 5.79
C MET A 263 -3.02 8.13 6.86
N GLY A 264 -4.19 8.63 6.46
CA GLY A 264 -5.09 9.30 7.38
C GLY A 264 -5.67 8.34 8.42
N GLU A 265 -6.96 8.50 8.71
CA GLU A 265 -7.65 7.55 9.58
C GLU A 265 -7.76 6.19 8.89
N VAL A 266 -7.26 5.15 9.54
CA VAL A 266 -7.27 3.76 9.08
C VAL A 266 -7.80 2.85 10.17
N VAL A 267 -8.44 1.77 9.74
CA VAL A 267 -8.95 0.72 10.61
C VAL A 267 -8.25 -0.56 10.22
N VAL A 268 -7.54 -1.17 11.17
CA VAL A 268 -6.84 -2.44 10.97
C VAL A 268 -7.30 -3.46 11.99
N ARG A 269 -7.17 -4.74 11.63
CA ARG A 269 -7.35 -5.85 12.56
C ARG A 269 -6.05 -6.64 12.65
N GLY A 270 -5.75 -7.18 13.81
CA GLY A 270 -4.54 -7.97 13.98
C GLY A 270 -4.47 -8.69 15.32
N LYS A 271 -3.56 -9.65 15.39
CA LYS A 271 -3.15 -10.33 16.62
C LYS A 271 -2.00 -9.55 17.27
N VAL A 272 -2.10 -9.30 18.57
CA VAL A 272 -1.04 -8.66 19.35
C VAL A 272 0.15 -9.61 19.49
N LEU A 273 1.33 -9.19 19.04
CA LEU A 273 2.59 -9.93 19.12
C LEU A 273 3.38 -9.58 20.39
N SER A 274 3.49 -8.29 20.68
CA SER A 274 4.23 -7.79 21.83
C SER A 274 3.52 -6.59 22.44
N TYR A 275 3.71 -6.40 23.74
CA TYR A 275 3.18 -5.27 24.50
C TYR A 275 4.26 -4.66 25.40
N GLU A 276 4.45 -3.36 25.29
CA GLU A 276 5.40 -2.58 26.06
C GLU A 276 4.72 -1.36 26.69
N ARG A 277 5.01 -1.13 27.98
CA ARG A 277 4.58 0.06 28.71
C ARG A 277 5.77 0.95 29.04
N ARG A 278 5.63 2.25 28.76
CA ARG A 278 6.59 3.29 29.16
C ARG A 278 5.88 4.42 29.88
N GLU A 279 6.21 4.64 31.15
CA GLU A 279 5.64 5.76 31.92
C GLU A 279 6.28 7.10 31.52
N ILE A 280 5.48 8.16 31.46
CA ILE A 280 5.95 9.53 31.20
C ILE A 280 5.63 10.46 32.37
N LYS A 281 6.48 11.46 32.57
CA LYS A 281 6.27 12.55 33.53
C LYS A 281 5.05 13.35 33.06
N ASN A 282 3.86 13.04 33.56
CA ASN A 282 2.57 13.78 33.49
C ASN A 282 1.35 12.88 33.78
N GLU A 283 1.47 11.88 34.67
CA GLU A 283 0.38 10.92 35.00
C GLU A 283 -0.20 10.15 33.79
N LYS A 284 0.58 10.06 32.73
CA LYS A 284 0.26 9.31 31.51
C LYS A 284 1.29 8.22 31.30
N SER A 285 0.86 7.17 30.64
CA SER A 285 1.70 6.08 30.17
C SER A 285 1.54 5.94 28.66
N ILE A 286 2.65 5.69 28.00
CA ILE A 286 2.70 5.30 26.59
C ILE A 286 2.60 3.79 26.56
N LEU A 287 1.55 3.26 25.94
CA LEU A 287 1.40 1.84 25.69
C LEU A 287 1.73 1.62 24.22
N MET A 288 2.69 0.77 23.95
CA MET A 288 3.21 0.45 22.62
C MET A 288 3.01 -1.03 22.40
N PHE A 289 2.36 -1.42 21.33
CA PHE A 289 2.16 -2.83 21.02
C PHE A 289 2.23 -3.05 19.52
N VAL A 290 2.68 -4.25 19.13
CA VAL A 290 2.77 -4.63 17.72
C VAL A 290 1.61 -5.56 17.40
N ILE A 291 0.90 -5.28 16.31
CA ILE A 291 -0.16 -6.13 15.79
C ILE A 291 0.24 -6.69 14.43
N THR A 292 -0.16 -7.92 14.14
CA THR A 292 0.01 -8.54 12.82
C THR A 292 -1.31 -9.12 12.31
N ASP A 293 -1.56 -8.98 11.01
CA ASP A 293 -2.67 -9.64 10.32
C ASP A 293 -2.19 -10.85 9.49
N PHE A 294 -0.96 -11.30 9.74
CA PHE A 294 -0.21 -12.32 9.00
C PHE A 294 0.19 -11.93 7.57
N THR A 295 -0.20 -10.74 7.09
CA THR A 295 0.35 -10.15 5.86
C THR A 295 1.53 -9.23 6.18
N ASP A 296 1.39 -8.39 7.21
CA ASP A 296 2.46 -7.54 7.73
C ASP A 296 2.25 -7.27 9.23
N SER A 297 3.14 -6.49 9.85
CA SER A 297 3.08 -6.08 11.26
C SER A 297 3.24 -4.58 11.40
N ILE A 298 2.43 -3.96 12.26
CA ILE A 298 2.50 -2.51 12.53
C ILE A 298 2.51 -2.22 14.02
N LYS A 299 3.28 -1.20 14.41
CA LYS A 299 3.38 -0.71 15.78
C LYS A 299 2.25 0.28 16.05
N VAL A 300 1.56 0.11 17.16
CA VAL A 300 0.49 1.00 17.64
C VAL A 300 0.94 1.68 18.92
N LYS A 301 0.77 3.00 19.01
CA LYS A 301 1.12 3.80 20.18
C LYS A 301 -0.09 4.55 20.72
N ILE A 302 -0.40 4.36 22.00
CA ILE A 302 -1.46 5.08 22.70
C ILE A 302 -0.95 5.78 23.94
N PHE A 303 -1.49 6.96 24.21
CA PHE A 303 -1.23 7.73 25.42
C PHE A 303 -2.43 7.61 26.36
N ALA A 304 -2.35 6.70 27.32
CA ALA A 304 -3.39 6.49 28.31
C ALA A 304 -3.06 7.20 29.63
N LYS A 305 -4.08 7.60 30.39
CA LYS A 305 -3.89 8.04 31.78
C LYS A 305 -3.56 6.81 32.63
N ASN A 306 -2.71 6.97 33.64
CA ASN A 306 -2.26 5.86 34.49
C ASN A 306 -3.41 5.09 35.15
N GLU A 307 -4.52 5.76 35.46
CA GLU A 307 -5.74 5.14 36.02
C GLU A 307 -6.40 4.12 35.07
N GLN A 308 -6.28 4.32 33.75
CA GLN A 308 -6.92 3.48 32.74
C GLN A 308 -6.02 2.33 32.24
N VAL A 309 -4.72 2.40 32.55
CA VAL A 309 -3.74 1.41 32.06
C VAL A 309 -4.05 -0.01 32.53
N PRO A 310 -4.40 -0.28 33.80
CA PRO A 310 -4.67 -1.65 34.25
C PRO A 310 -5.83 -2.32 33.52
N GLU A 311 -6.90 -1.57 33.22
CA GLU A 311 -8.06 -2.09 32.48
C GLU A 311 -7.70 -2.43 31.02
N ILE A 312 -6.83 -1.63 30.41
CA ILE A 312 -6.33 -1.87 29.04
C ILE A 312 -5.41 -3.10 29.03
N GLU A 313 -4.48 -3.20 29.99
CA GLU A 313 -3.54 -4.33 30.13
C GLU A 313 -4.26 -5.67 30.37
N GLU A 314 -5.42 -5.67 31.01
CA GLU A 314 -6.19 -6.89 31.23
C GLU A 314 -6.71 -7.50 29.92
N LYS A 315 -7.20 -6.65 29.00
CA LYS A 315 -7.78 -7.06 27.71
C LYS A 315 -6.73 -7.15 26.58
N LEU A 316 -5.69 -6.30 26.63
CA LEU A 316 -4.68 -6.17 25.58
C LEU A 316 -3.42 -6.96 25.95
N LYS A 317 -3.51 -8.29 25.87
CA LYS A 317 -2.40 -9.22 26.12
C LYS A 317 -1.83 -9.77 24.82
N GLU A 318 -0.60 -10.27 24.88
CA GLU A 318 -0.01 -11.03 23.77
C GLU A 318 -0.92 -12.19 23.36
N GLY A 319 -1.15 -12.32 22.07
CA GLY A 319 -2.07 -13.31 21.51
C GLY A 319 -3.53 -12.87 21.39
N ALA A 320 -3.94 -11.73 21.96
CA ALA A 320 -5.28 -11.19 21.78
C ALA A 320 -5.49 -10.69 20.35
N PHE A 321 -6.70 -10.86 19.82
CA PHE A 321 -7.10 -10.31 18.53
C PHE A 321 -7.86 -9.01 18.74
N VAL A 322 -7.38 -7.96 18.07
CA VAL A 322 -7.91 -6.61 18.22
C VAL A 322 -8.16 -5.94 16.87
N LYS A 323 -9.13 -5.03 16.87
CA LYS A 323 -9.37 -4.08 15.79
C LYS A 323 -9.04 -2.69 16.30
N VAL A 324 -8.21 -1.97 15.57
CA VAL A 324 -7.65 -0.67 15.95
C VAL A 324 -8.05 0.36 14.90
N LYS A 325 -8.65 1.46 15.34
CA LYS A 325 -8.92 2.63 14.52
C LYS A 325 -8.00 3.77 14.95
N GLY A 326 -7.17 4.26 14.04
CA GLY A 326 -6.21 5.32 14.35
C GLY A 326 -5.64 5.98 13.10
N ILE A 327 -4.62 6.81 13.25
CA ILE A 327 -3.99 7.52 12.15
C ILE A 327 -2.60 6.92 11.91
N ALA A 328 -2.31 6.47 10.70
CA ALA A 328 -1.00 5.92 10.36
C ALA A 328 -0.01 7.06 10.05
N LEU A 329 0.91 7.33 10.97
CA LEU A 329 1.88 8.41 10.83
C LEU A 329 3.30 7.87 10.92
N LEU A 330 4.24 8.54 10.24
CA LEU A 330 5.65 8.22 10.36
C LEU A 330 6.11 8.66 11.75
N ASP A 331 6.55 7.69 12.56
CA ASP A 331 7.16 8.02 13.82
C ASP A 331 8.54 8.64 13.58
N ARG A 332 8.73 9.87 14.05
CA ARG A 332 10.00 10.58 13.89
C ARG A 332 11.14 9.97 14.71
N PHE A 333 10.82 9.20 15.75
CA PHE A 333 11.79 8.56 16.62
C PHE A 333 12.18 7.17 16.08
N ASP A 334 11.22 6.37 15.63
CA ASP A 334 11.48 5.02 15.10
C ASP A 334 11.75 5.02 13.58
N HIS A 335 11.45 6.10 12.87
CA HIS A 335 11.49 6.21 11.40
C HIS A 335 10.62 5.15 10.68
N GLU A 336 9.61 4.61 11.36
CA GLU A 336 8.67 3.61 10.87
C GLU A 336 7.24 4.16 10.87
N VAL A 337 6.41 3.67 9.95
CA VAL A 337 4.97 3.97 9.99
C VAL A 337 4.35 3.27 11.20
N SER A 338 3.66 4.04 12.02
CA SER A 338 3.01 3.56 13.24
C SER A 338 1.61 4.12 13.33
N ILE A 339 0.70 3.34 13.92
CA ILE A 339 -0.64 3.84 14.21
C ILE A 339 -0.56 4.67 15.48
N GLN A 340 -0.76 5.97 15.30
CA GLN A 340 -0.80 6.98 16.35
C GLN A 340 -2.24 7.53 16.46
N SER A 341 -2.50 8.32 17.50
CA SER A 341 -3.80 8.99 17.69
C SER A 341 -5.00 8.04 17.56
N VAL A 342 -4.92 6.90 18.25
CA VAL A 342 -5.94 5.85 18.20
C VAL A 342 -7.29 6.37 18.70
N GLY A 343 -8.30 6.34 17.82
CA GLY A 343 -9.68 6.72 18.09
C GLY A 343 -10.49 5.61 18.77
N GLY A 344 -10.09 4.34 18.59
CA GLY A 344 -10.71 3.20 19.25
C GLY A 344 -9.90 1.90 19.14
N ILE A 345 -10.00 1.04 20.16
CA ILE A 345 -9.50 -0.34 20.15
C ILE A 345 -10.62 -1.25 20.63
N MET A 346 -10.93 -2.28 19.86
CA MET A 346 -11.95 -3.28 20.21
C MET A 346 -11.36 -4.69 20.15
N LEU A 347 -11.82 -5.57 21.03
CA LEU A 347 -11.55 -7.00 20.95
C LEU A 347 -12.36 -7.60 19.80
N ILE A 348 -11.76 -8.50 19.03
CA ILE A 348 -12.43 -9.24 17.97
C ILE A 348 -12.19 -10.75 18.14
N PRO A 349 -13.07 -11.60 17.60
CA PRO A 349 -12.78 -13.03 17.50
C PRO A 349 -11.58 -13.29 16.58
N ASP A 350 -10.96 -14.46 16.75
CA ASP A 350 -9.91 -14.97 15.87
C ASP A 350 -10.42 -15.01 14.42
N PHE A 351 -9.81 -14.21 13.55
CA PHE A 351 -10.17 -14.13 12.13
C PHE A 351 -9.30 -15.04 11.25
N THR A 352 -8.38 -15.81 11.85
CA THR A 352 -7.52 -16.72 11.08
C THR A 352 -8.31 -17.94 10.63
N THR A 353 -8.17 -18.29 9.36
CA THR A 353 -8.69 -19.55 8.85
C THR A 353 -7.65 -20.63 9.14
N LYS A 354 -7.90 -21.47 10.15
CA LYS A 354 -7.03 -22.60 10.46
C LYS A 354 -7.27 -23.71 9.45
N ARG A 355 -6.19 -24.28 8.90
CA ARG A 355 -6.27 -25.47 8.07
C ARG A 355 -6.77 -26.64 8.92
N VAL A 356 -7.84 -27.27 8.46
CA VAL A 356 -8.37 -28.51 9.02
C VAL A 356 -8.02 -29.69 8.11
N ASP A 357 -7.86 -30.86 8.71
CA ASP A 357 -7.72 -32.12 7.99
C ASP A 357 -9.04 -32.88 8.14
N ASP A 358 -9.82 -32.93 7.06
CA ASP A 358 -11.12 -33.60 7.01
C ASP A 358 -11.04 -35.01 6.40
N ALA A 359 -9.84 -35.56 6.19
CA ALA A 359 -9.69 -36.89 5.61
C ALA A 359 -10.16 -38.00 6.58
N GLU A 360 -10.81 -39.04 6.06
CA GLU A 360 -11.22 -40.20 6.86
C GLU A 360 -10.02 -41.01 7.36
N ILE A 361 -9.01 -41.18 6.49
CA ILE A 361 -7.75 -41.84 6.82
C ILE A 361 -6.70 -40.76 7.03
N LYS A 362 -6.20 -40.66 8.27
CA LYS A 362 -5.24 -39.63 8.66
C LYS A 362 -3.83 -39.95 8.15
N ARG A 363 -3.18 -38.92 7.60
CA ARG A 363 -1.79 -38.99 7.12
C ARG A 363 -0.82 -39.19 8.28
N VAL A 364 0.32 -39.83 8.01
CA VAL A 364 1.52 -39.78 8.86
C VAL A 364 2.59 -39.00 8.10
N GLU A 365 3.16 -37.99 8.75
CA GLU A 365 4.32 -37.27 8.21
C GLU A 365 5.59 -38.01 8.62
N LEU A 366 6.42 -38.38 7.64
CA LEU A 366 7.63 -39.18 7.85
C LEU A 366 8.93 -38.39 7.64
N HIS A 367 8.81 -37.13 7.22
CA HIS A 367 9.94 -36.24 7.00
C HIS A 367 9.56 -34.84 7.45
N CYS A 368 10.07 -34.40 8.61
CA CYS A 368 9.76 -33.09 9.17
C CYS A 368 10.98 -32.50 9.89
N HIS A 369 11.26 -31.23 9.60
CA HIS A 369 12.35 -30.47 10.23
C HIS A 369 11.80 -29.52 11.29
N THR A 370 12.51 -29.42 12.40
CA THR A 370 12.22 -28.50 13.51
C THR A 370 13.22 -27.36 13.53
N LYS A 371 12.99 -26.39 14.42
CA LYS A 371 13.94 -25.30 14.72
C LYS A 371 15.36 -25.76 15.09
N MET A 372 15.56 -27.04 15.43
CA MET A 372 16.89 -27.60 15.70
C MET A 372 17.69 -27.93 14.42
N SER A 373 17.04 -28.03 13.26
CA SER A 373 17.73 -28.06 11.97
C SER A 373 18.27 -26.66 11.63
N ASP A 374 19.58 -26.50 11.73
CA ASP A 374 20.26 -25.21 11.59
C ASP A 374 19.91 -24.52 10.27
N MET A 375 19.35 -23.32 10.36
CA MET A 375 18.90 -22.47 9.25
C MET A 375 17.89 -23.10 8.28
N ASP A 376 17.20 -24.18 8.67
CA ASP A 376 16.25 -24.90 7.80
C ASP A 376 14.82 -24.95 8.38
N GLY A 377 14.66 -25.41 9.63
CA GLY A 377 13.35 -25.44 10.29
C GLY A 377 13.07 -24.18 11.11
N VAL A 378 11.81 -23.73 11.14
CA VAL A 378 11.39 -22.53 11.90
C VAL A 378 10.42 -22.83 13.05
N SER A 379 9.76 -23.98 13.02
CA SER A 379 8.73 -24.37 13.99
C SER A 379 9.30 -25.21 15.14
N SER A 380 8.75 -25.01 16.35
CA SER A 380 9.10 -25.83 17.51
C SER A 380 8.53 -27.25 17.38
N VAL A 381 9.17 -28.22 18.01
CA VAL A 381 8.71 -29.62 17.97
C VAL A 381 7.35 -29.78 18.68
N GLU A 382 7.12 -28.98 19.72
CA GLU A 382 5.90 -28.94 20.49
C GLU A 382 4.73 -28.46 19.62
N ASP A 383 4.91 -27.37 18.86
CA ASP A 383 3.87 -26.83 17.98
C ASP A 383 3.54 -27.81 16.85
N ILE A 384 4.55 -28.46 16.28
CA ILE A 384 4.38 -29.48 15.23
C ILE A 384 3.58 -30.66 15.77
N CYS A 385 3.95 -31.20 16.94
CA CYS A 385 3.24 -32.32 17.56
C CYS A 385 1.80 -31.96 17.93
N LEU A 386 1.57 -30.77 18.49
CA LEU A 386 0.23 -30.28 18.82
C LEU A 386 -0.63 -30.12 17.57
N GLN A 387 -0.05 -29.68 16.46
CA GLN A 387 -0.77 -29.56 15.20
C GLN A 387 -1.11 -30.93 14.60
N ALA A 388 -0.17 -31.88 14.60
CA ALA A 388 -0.41 -33.25 14.17
C ALA A 388 -1.52 -33.93 15.00
N PHE A 389 -1.51 -33.70 16.32
CA PHE A 389 -2.55 -34.15 17.23
C PHE A 389 -3.91 -33.54 16.91
N LYS A 390 -3.98 -32.22 16.65
CA LYS A 390 -5.22 -31.55 16.23
C LYS A 390 -5.78 -32.08 14.91
N TRP A 391 -4.92 -32.50 14.00
CA TRP A 391 -5.32 -33.16 12.75
C TRP A 391 -5.66 -34.65 12.91
N GLY A 392 -5.48 -35.21 14.11
CA GLY A 392 -5.77 -36.61 14.39
C GLY A 392 -4.76 -37.59 13.77
N MET A 393 -3.57 -37.12 13.40
CA MET A 393 -2.54 -37.98 12.82
C MET A 393 -2.11 -39.04 13.84
N PRO A 394 -1.98 -40.32 13.44
CA PRO A 394 -1.61 -41.39 14.38
C PRO A 394 -0.12 -41.36 14.77
N GLY A 395 0.69 -40.60 14.03
CA GLY A 395 2.10 -40.37 14.33
C GLY A 395 2.72 -39.30 13.44
N ILE A 396 3.89 -38.82 13.85
CA ILE A 396 4.72 -37.89 13.10
C ILE A 396 6.20 -38.24 13.36
N ALA A 397 7.02 -38.22 12.33
CA ALA A 397 8.46 -38.39 12.43
C ALA A 397 9.17 -37.04 12.38
N ILE A 398 10.15 -36.86 13.26
CA ILE A 398 11.05 -35.71 13.28
C ILE A 398 12.41 -36.16 12.74
N THR A 399 12.86 -35.52 11.67
CA THR A 399 14.03 -35.92 10.88
C THR A 399 14.97 -34.73 10.67
N ASP A 400 15.43 -34.14 11.77
CA ASP A 400 16.33 -32.99 11.72
C ASP A 400 17.67 -33.31 11.04
N HIS A 401 18.29 -32.28 10.44
CA HIS A 401 19.54 -32.43 9.73
C HIS A 401 20.71 -32.69 10.69
N VAL A 402 21.26 -33.91 10.64
CA VAL A 402 22.53 -34.29 11.30
C VAL A 402 22.46 -34.19 12.85
N VAL A 403 21.29 -33.92 13.43
CA VAL A 403 21.09 -33.76 14.88
C VAL A 403 19.82 -34.46 15.36
N THR A 404 19.78 -34.80 16.65
CA THR A 404 18.61 -35.33 17.35
C THR A 404 18.21 -34.47 18.55
N GLN A 405 18.61 -33.20 18.55
CA GLN A 405 18.42 -32.27 19.67
C GLN A 405 16.94 -31.95 19.93
N ALA A 406 16.07 -32.09 18.93
CA ALA A 406 14.63 -31.90 19.12
C ALA A 406 13.96 -33.02 19.95
N LEU A 407 14.66 -34.13 20.22
CA LEU A 407 14.15 -35.26 21.01
C LEU A 407 14.53 -35.17 22.49
N SER A 408 15.38 -34.22 22.86
CA SER A 408 15.84 -33.95 24.23
C SER A 408 15.20 -32.70 24.78
#